data_AF-A0A1J5PL00-F1
#
_entry.id   AF-A0A1J5PL00-F1
#
_cell.length_a   1.000
_cell.length_b   1.000
_cell.length_c   1.000
_cell.angle_alpha   90.00
_cell.angle_beta   90.00
_cell.angle_gamma   90.00
#
_symmetry.space_group_name_H-M   'P 1'
#
loop_
_entity.id
_entity.type
_entity.pdbx_description
1 polymer ?
#
loop_
_entity_poly.entity_id
_entity_poly.type
_entity_poly.pdbx_seq_one_letter_code
_entity_poly.pdbx_strand_id
1 'polypeptide(L)'
;MDWWHSVKDWFLGLGEHYHVNPFIFGGIYVGAIPLFFASLSWTINNIRKKKSFLIPSILTGLFFISAYLYLIVVGKNIPVWVYVFLVLLIIYGVYSTLLKIKARTRKA
;
A
#
# COMPACT_ATOMS: atom_id res chain seq x y z
N MET A 1 0.43 20.39 26.70
CA MET A 1 0.55 18.93 26.43
C MET A 1 -0.72 18.49 25.70
N ASP A 2 -1.06 19.18 24.62
CA ASP A 2 -2.44 19.19 24.07
C ASP A 2 -2.53 18.50 22.69
N TRP A 3 -1.38 18.18 22.10
CA TRP A 3 -1.28 17.50 20.80
C TRP A 3 -1.85 16.08 20.82
N TRP A 4 -1.82 15.41 21.97
CA TRP A 4 -2.36 14.05 22.11
C TRP A 4 -3.88 14.00 22.02
N HIS A 5 -4.56 15.01 22.58
CA HIS A 5 -6.03 15.12 22.51
C HIS A 5 -6.48 15.47 21.10
N SER A 6 -5.82 16.43 20.45
CA SER A 6 -6.14 16.79 19.06
C SER A 6 -5.95 15.64 18.08
N VAL A 7 -4.90 14.83 18.26
CA VAL A 7 -4.68 13.64 17.42
C VAL A 7 -5.74 12.58 17.68
N LYS A 8 -6.13 12.35 18.94
CA LYS A 8 -7.20 11.42 19.30
C LYS A 8 -8.55 11.84 18.75
N ASP A 9 -8.91 13.11 18.90
CA ASP A 9 -10.19 13.64 18.42
C ASP A 9 -10.25 13.65 16.90
N TRP A 10 -9.15 13.97 16.22
CA TRP A 10 -9.05 13.83 14.76
C TRP A 10 -9.17 12.37 14.31
N PHE A 11 -8.54 11.44 15.03
CA PHE A 11 -8.57 10.01 14.72
C PHE A 11 -9.95 9.36 14.99
N LEU A 12 -10.63 9.77 16.05
CA LEU A 12 -11.99 9.35 16.37
C LEU A 12 -13.01 9.97 15.41
N GLY A 13 -12.84 11.26 15.07
CA GLY A 13 -13.65 11.96 14.08
C GLY A 13 -13.53 11.36 12.67
N LEU A 14 -12.34 10.85 12.30
CA LEU A 14 -12.17 10.08 11.06
C LEU A 14 -12.97 8.78 11.06
N GLY A 15 -13.04 8.08 12.19
CA GLY A 15 -13.85 6.87 12.34
C GLY A 15 -15.34 7.15 12.17
N GLU A 16 -15.81 8.28 12.68
CA GLU A 16 -17.20 8.72 12.57
C GLU A 16 -17.54 9.18 11.14
N HIS A 17 -16.63 9.95 10.52
CA HIS A 17 -16.82 10.55 9.19
C HIS A 17 -16.66 9.55 8.03
N TYR A 18 -15.81 8.53 8.22
CA TYR A 18 -15.59 7.46 7.24
C TYR A 18 -16.25 6.13 7.66
N HIS A 19 -16.99 6.06 8.78
CA HIS A 19 -17.60 4.81 9.31
C HIS A 19 -16.63 3.62 9.45
N VAL A 20 -15.36 3.89 9.72
CA VAL A 20 -14.32 2.88 9.90
C VAL A 20 -14.01 2.68 11.37
N ASN A 21 -13.70 1.43 11.75
CA ASN A 21 -13.25 1.16 13.11
C ASN A 21 -11.84 1.74 13.31
N PRO A 22 -11.66 2.77 14.16
CA PRO A 22 -10.37 3.46 14.33
C PRO A 22 -9.28 2.50 14.81
N PHE A 23 -9.62 1.51 15.65
CA PHE A 23 -8.66 0.55 16.17
C PHE A 23 -8.10 -0.37 15.08
N ILE A 24 -8.94 -0.77 14.11
CA ILE A 24 -8.51 -1.59 12.99
C ILE A 24 -7.67 -0.75 12.02
N PHE A 25 -8.10 0.48 11.71
CA PHE A 25 -7.32 1.39 10.87
C PHE A 25 -5.94 1.69 11.49
N GLY A 26 -5.90 2.00 12.79
CA GLY A 26 -4.68 2.24 13.53
C GLY A 26 -3.79 1.01 13.62
N GLY A 27 -4.37 -0.17 13.87
CA GLY A 27 -3.64 -1.44 13.90
C GLY A 27 -3.01 -1.79 12.54
N ILE A 28 -3.74 -1.60 11.45
CA ILE A 28 -3.23 -1.79 10.09
C ILE A 28 -2.15 -0.75 9.77
N TYR A 29 -2.37 0.51 10.11
CA TYR A 29 -1.40 1.58 9.86
C TYR A 29 -0.09 1.34 10.61
N VAL A 30 -0.17 1.10 11.92
CA VAL A 30 1.00 0.85 12.79
C VAL A 30 1.69 -0.46 12.43
N GLY A 31 0.93 -1.52 12.11
CA GLY A 31 1.48 -2.81 11.70
C GLY A 31 2.10 -2.81 10.31
N ALA A 32 1.57 -1.99 9.38
CA ALA A 32 2.09 -1.89 8.02
C ALA A 32 3.40 -1.10 7.94
N ILE A 33 3.65 -0.14 8.84
CA ILE A 33 4.88 0.65 8.87
C ILE A 33 6.16 -0.22 8.90
N PRO A 34 6.36 -1.14 9.86
CA PRO A 34 7.58 -1.97 9.90
C PRO A 34 7.70 -2.87 8.67
N LEU A 35 6.58 -3.43 8.19
CA LEU A 35 6.54 -4.26 6.98
C LEU A 35 6.86 -3.48 5.70
N PHE A 36 6.42 -2.22 5.63
CA PHE A 36 6.71 -1.28 4.57
C PHE A 36 8.21 -0.97 4.53
N PHE A 37 8.81 -0.59 5.66
CA PHE A 37 10.24 -0.28 5.71
C PHE A 37 11.11 -1.51 5.40
N ALA A 38 10.71 -2.70 5.86
CA ALA A 38 11.38 -3.96 5.52
C ALA A 38 11.34 -4.23 4.00
N SER A 39 10.15 -4.11 3.39
CA SER A 39 9.97 -4.32 1.95
C SER A 39 10.66 -3.24 1.11
N LEU A 40 10.66 -1.99 1.57
CA LEU A 40 11.35 -0.88 0.93
C LEU A 40 12.87 -1.08 0.95
N SER A 41 13.43 -1.46 2.10
CA SER A 41 14.85 -1.79 2.24
C SER A 41 15.25 -2.96 1.34
N TRP A 42 14.38 -3.97 1.23
CA TRP A 42 14.58 -5.08 0.30
C TRP A 42 14.52 -4.66 -1.17
N THR A 43 13.58 -3.78 -1.53
CA THR A 43 13.47 -3.19 -2.88
C THR A 43 14.74 -2.42 -3.23
N ILE A 44 15.18 -1.50 -2.37
CA ILE A 44 16.41 -0.71 -2.56
C ILE A 44 17.63 -1.63 -2.70
N ASN A 45 17.74 -2.65 -1.85
CA ASN A 45 18.84 -3.61 -1.93
C ASN A 45 18.83 -4.43 -3.23
N ASN A 46 17.66 -4.83 -3.74
CA ASN A 46 17.55 -5.53 -5.02
C ASN A 46 17.87 -4.62 -6.21
N ILE A 47 17.48 -3.34 -6.16
CA ILE A 47 17.85 -2.33 -7.16
C ILE A 47 19.38 -2.16 -7.17
N ARG A 48 20.01 -1.98 -6.00
CA ARG A 48 21.48 -1.86 -5.87
C ARG A 48 22.21 -3.10 -6.41
N LYS A 49 21.63 -4.29 -6.22
CA LYS A 49 22.20 -5.56 -6.70
C LYS A 49 21.83 -5.89 -8.15
N LYS A 50 21.16 -4.97 -8.90
CA LYS A 50 20.63 -5.19 -10.26
C LYS A 50 19.79 -6.48 -10.39
N LYS A 51 19.15 -6.91 -9.31
CA LYS A 51 18.27 -8.08 -9.26
C LYS A 51 16.81 -7.65 -9.49
N SER A 52 15.94 -8.62 -9.81
CA SER A 52 14.51 -8.37 -9.97
C SER A 52 13.91 -7.74 -8.70
N PHE A 53 13.59 -6.45 -8.76
CA PHE A 53 12.96 -5.68 -7.68
C PHE A 53 11.42 -5.67 -7.76
N LEU A 54 10.85 -6.31 -8.79
CA LEU A 54 9.40 -6.32 -9.02
C LEU A 54 8.58 -6.82 -7.82
N ILE A 55 8.97 -7.97 -7.25
CA ILE A 55 8.25 -8.58 -6.12
C ILE A 55 8.30 -7.69 -4.88
N PRO A 56 9.48 -7.27 -4.38
CA PRO A 56 9.52 -6.41 -3.19
C PRO A 56 8.90 -5.04 -3.45
N SER A 57 8.96 -4.51 -4.68
CA SER A 57 8.29 -3.23 -5.01
C SER A 57 6.77 -3.32 -4.97
N ILE A 58 6.18 -4.45 -5.40
CA ILE A 58 4.74 -4.69 -5.28
C ILE A 58 4.37 -4.84 -3.80
N LEU A 59 5.17 -5.56 -3.00
CA LEU A 59 4.97 -5.67 -1.55
C LEU A 59 5.02 -4.30 -0.86
N THR A 60 6.01 -3.47 -1.19
CA THR A 60 6.13 -2.11 -0.65
C THR A 60 4.89 -1.29 -0.98
N GLY A 61 4.42 -1.32 -2.23
CA GLY A 61 3.18 -0.64 -2.63
C GLY A 61 1.94 -1.17 -1.91
N LEU A 62 1.86 -2.49 -1.72
CA LEU A 62 0.74 -3.15 -1.04
C LEU A 62 0.69 -2.77 0.45
N PHE A 63 1.81 -2.78 1.16
CA PHE A 63 1.85 -2.32 2.56
C PHE A 63 1.60 -0.82 2.69
N PHE A 64 2.06 -0.02 1.73
CA PHE A 64 1.79 1.42 1.70
C PHE A 64 0.29 1.73 1.56
N ILE A 65 -0.41 0.96 0.72
CA ILE A 65 -1.85 1.15 0.44
C ILE A 65 -2.73 0.37 1.40
N SER A 66 -2.20 -0.55 2.20
CA SER A 66 -2.96 -1.41 3.11
C SER A 66 -3.97 -0.64 3.98
N ALA A 67 -3.54 0.47 4.59
CA ALA A 67 -4.42 1.33 5.39
C ALA A 67 -5.55 1.97 4.54
N TYR A 68 -5.25 2.32 3.29
CA TYR A 68 -6.21 2.86 2.34
C TYR A 68 -7.13 1.80 1.74
N LEU A 69 -6.67 0.55 1.59
CA LEU A 69 -7.48 -0.61 1.20
C LEU A 69 -8.57 -0.87 2.25
N TYR A 70 -8.22 -0.76 3.54
CA TYR A 70 -9.21 -0.84 4.62
C TYR A 70 -10.25 0.28 4.52
N LEU A 71 -9.81 1.50 4.21
CA LEU A 71 -10.73 2.61 3.92
C LEU A 71 -11.61 2.29 2.71
N ILE A 72 -11.11 1.67 1.63
CA ILE A 72 -11.90 1.31 0.43
C ILE A 72 -12.99 0.29 0.73
N VAL A 73 -12.71 -0.68 1.59
CA VAL A 73 -13.66 -1.76 1.88
C VAL A 73 -14.72 -1.31 2.88
N VAL A 74 -14.36 -0.48 3.85
CA VAL A 74 -15.23 -0.13 4.99
C VAL A 74 -15.71 1.31 4.95
N GLY A 75 -14.93 2.21 4.35
CA GLY A 75 -15.16 3.65 4.37
C GLY A 75 -15.90 4.21 3.16
N LYS A 76 -16.72 5.24 3.42
CA LYS A 76 -17.37 6.07 2.39
C LYS A 76 -16.56 7.34 2.13
N ASN A 77 -16.57 7.86 0.90
CA ASN A 77 -15.94 9.14 0.49
C ASN A 77 -14.39 9.18 0.40
N ILE A 78 -13.79 8.21 -0.26
CA ILE A 78 -12.33 8.13 -0.37
C ILE A 78 -11.80 9.05 -1.48
N PRO A 79 -10.64 9.70 -1.28
CA PRO A 79 -9.99 10.49 -2.32
C PRO A 79 -9.76 9.68 -3.60
N VAL A 80 -10.21 10.22 -4.73
CA VAL A 80 -10.14 9.61 -6.07
C VAL A 80 -8.71 9.16 -6.44
N TRP A 81 -7.69 9.89 -5.97
CA TRP A 81 -6.27 9.56 -6.08
C TRP A 81 -5.94 8.11 -5.70
N VAL A 82 -6.60 7.54 -4.68
CA VAL A 82 -6.27 6.21 -4.15
C VAL A 82 -6.64 5.15 -5.18
N TYR A 83 -7.81 5.31 -5.80
CA TYR A 83 -8.30 4.44 -6.86
C TYR A 83 -7.37 4.50 -8.08
N VAL A 84 -6.92 5.69 -8.47
CA VAL A 84 -5.96 5.88 -9.56
C VAL A 84 -4.66 5.11 -9.29
N PHE A 85 -4.13 5.21 -8.07
CA PHE A 85 -2.90 4.51 -7.69
C PHE A 85 -3.08 2.99 -7.69
N LEU A 86 -4.22 2.50 -7.20
CA LEU A 86 -4.52 1.07 -7.12
C LEU A 86 -4.68 0.46 -8.52
N VAL A 87 -5.37 1.16 -9.43
CA VAL A 87 -5.49 0.77 -10.85
C VAL A 87 -4.11 0.75 -11.52
N LEU A 88 -3.28 1.76 -11.30
CA LEU A 88 -1.89 1.78 -11.80
C LEU A 88 -1.09 0.56 -11.32
N LEU A 89 -1.23 0.20 -10.06
CA LEU A 89 -0.52 -0.93 -9.46
C LEU A 89 -0.96 -2.27 -10.08
N ILE A 90 -2.26 -2.44 -10.33
CA ILE A 90 -2.80 -3.61 -11.03
C ILE A 90 -2.28 -3.67 -12.47
N ILE A 91 -2.38 -2.56 -13.22
CA ILE A 91 -1.90 -2.49 -14.60
C ILE A 91 -0.42 -2.83 -14.67
N TYR A 92 0.40 -2.27 -13.77
CA TYR A 92 1.83 -2.58 -13.70
C TYR A 92 2.09 -4.05 -13.39
N GLY A 93 1.36 -4.65 -12.44
CA GLY A 93 1.47 -6.07 -12.10
C GLY A 93 1.16 -6.98 -13.29
N VAL A 94 0.05 -6.72 -13.99
CA VAL A 94 -0.37 -7.46 -15.19
C VAL A 94 0.65 -7.28 -16.31
N TYR A 95 1.06 -6.04 -16.59
CA TYR A 95 2.05 -5.72 -17.62
C TYR A 95 3.40 -6.42 -17.36
N SER A 96 3.86 -6.45 -16.10
CA SER A 96 5.09 -7.13 -15.72
C SER A 96 5.02 -8.65 -15.93
N THR A 97 3.84 -9.25 -15.70
CA THR A 97 3.60 -10.68 -15.89
C THR A 97 3.61 -11.03 -17.37
N LEU A 98 2.90 -10.23 -18.18
CA LEU A 98 2.86 -10.39 -19.64
C LEU A 98 4.26 -10.24 -20.27
N LEU A 99 5.07 -9.28 -19.81
CA LEU A 99 6.45 -9.11 -20.26
C LEU A 99 7.32 -10.34 -19.96
N LYS A 100 7.19 -10.92 -18.76
CA LYS A 100 7.94 -12.14 -18.38
C LYS A 100 7.52 -13.36 -19.18
N ILE A 101 6.22 -13.52 -19.46
CA ILE A 101 5.69 -14.62 -20.27
C ILE A 101 6.21 -14.48 -21.71
N LYS A 102 6.05 -13.30 -22.31
CA LYS A 102 6.51 -13.03 -23.69
C LYS A 102 8.03 -13.20 -23.85
N ALA A 103 8.81 -12.84 -22.84
CA ALA A 103 10.26 -13.05 -22.82
C ALA A 103 10.67 -14.52 -22.74
N ARG A 104 9.87 -15.39 -22.09
CA ARG A 104 10.11 -16.85 -22.08
C ARG A 104 9.72 -17.50 -23.40
N THR A 105 8.63 -17.09 -24.02
CA THR A 105 8.16 -17.68 -25.29
C THR A 105 9.08 -17.33 -26.46
N ARG A 106 9.80 -16.20 -26.45
CA ARG A 106 10.78 -15.84 -27.50
C ARG A 106 12.10 -16.65 -27.46
N LYS A 107 12.27 -17.53 -26.47
CA LYS A 107 13.43 -18.44 -26.35
C LYS A 107 13.10 -19.90 -26.68
N ALA A 108 11.86 -20.19 -27.08
CA ALA A 108 11.43 -21.50 -27.57
C ALA A 108 11.38 -21.50 -29.11
#